data_AF-A0A9D3PFS9-F1
#
_entry.id   AF-A0A9D3PFS9-F1
#
_cell.length_a   1.000
_cell.length_b   1.000
_cell.length_c   1.000
_cell.angle_alpha   90.00
_cell.angle_beta   90.00
_cell.angle_gamma   90.00
#
_symmetry.space_group_name_H-M   'P 1'
#
loop_
_entity.id
_entity.type
_entity.pdbx_description
1 polymer ?
#
loop_
_entity_poly.entity_id
_entity_poly.type
_entity_poly.pdbx_seq_one_letter_code
_entity_poly.pdbx_strand_id
1 'polypeptide(L)'
;MESDCRISMTCFRPRVLALHLLFWGLISLRVFGAALLSEEKAPVTGVVSTPCWQVEEFVVSAECTQCNAFQTKTLQACSPTGYVELINCAKSNKDEYKSCRSALMEERLFWKFEGAMIGLTVLFALLVVARQRSLDRLASEKVRRQIESI
;
A
#
# COMPACT_ATOMS: atom_id res chain seq x y z
N MET A 1 -25.07 -44.55 1.76
CA MET A 1 -24.56 -44.01 0.49
C MET A 1 -24.23 -42.55 0.77
N GLU A 2 -23.19 -42.32 1.58
CA GLU A 2 -22.78 -40.98 1.99
C GLU A 2 -21.46 -40.67 1.30
N SER A 3 -21.53 -39.72 0.38
CA SER A 3 -20.42 -39.15 -0.35
C SER A 3 -19.55 -38.32 0.59
N ASP A 4 -18.71 -38.97 1.38
CA ASP A 4 -17.76 -38.28 2.24
C ASP A 4 -16.66 -37.64 1.39
N CYS A 5 -16.88 -36.35 1.16
CA CYS A 5 -16.00 -35.37 0.55
C CYS A 5 -14.64 -35.32 1.26
N ARG A 6 -13.77 -36.30 0.96
CA ARG A 6 -12.34 -36.25 1.29
C ARG A 6 -11.65 -35.24 0.37
N ILE A 7 -11.93 -33.96 0.54
CA ILE A 7 -10.97 -32.95 0.14
C ILE A 7 -9.84 -33.00 1.18
N SER A 8 -8.84 -33.82 0.86
CA SER A 8 -7.62 -33.97 1.64
C SER A 8 -6.94 -32.61 1.81
N MET A 9 -7.14 -31.99 2.98
CA MET A 9 -6.49 -30.73 3.40
C MET A 9 -4.95 -30.82 3.32
N THR A 10 -4.39 -32.02 3.28
CA THR A 10 -2.96 -32.30 3.08
C THR A 10 -2.49 -32.06 1.64
N CYS A 11 -3.36 -32.18 0.63
CA CYS A 11 -3.03 -31.88 -0.77
C CYS A 11 -3.27 -30.39 -1.11
N PHE A 12 -4.19 -29.73 -0.41
CA PHE A 12 -4.39 -28.28 -0.50
C PHE A 12 -3.28 -27.48 0.18
N ARG A 13 -2.63 -28.02 1.21
CA ARG A 13 -1.52 -27.35 1.92
C ARG A 13 -0.37 -26.86 1.02
N PRO A 14 0.23 -27.69 0.15
CA PRO A 14 1.30 -27.24 -0.73
C PRO A 14 0.80 -26.28 -1.82
N ARG A 15 -0.41 -26.48 -2.35
CA ARG A 15 -1.00 -25.57 -3.34
C ARG A 15 -1.37 -24.22 -2.75
N VAL A 16 -1.93 -24.18 -1.55
CA VAL A 16 -2.27 -22.95 -0.84
C VAL A 16 -1.00 -22.21 -0.41
N LEU A 17 0.03 -22.91 0.07
CA LEU A 17 1.33 -22.30 0.37
C LEU A 17 2.01 -21.77 -0.89
N ALA A 18 1.99 -22.51 -1.99
CA ALA A 18 2.50 -22.05 -3.28
C ALA A 18 1.74 -20.83 -3.79
N LEU A 19 0.40 -20.84 -3.71
CA LEU A 19 -0.42 -19.69 -4.09
C LEU A 19 -0.19 -18.48 -3.17
N HIS A 20 0.01 -18.69 -1.87
CA HIS A 20 0.38 -17.62 -0.95
C HIS A 20 1.76 -17.04 -1.28
N LEU A 21 2.77 -17.89 -1.52
CA LEU A 21 4.11 -17.45 -1.90
C LEU A 21 4.11 -16.72 -3.24
N LEU A 22 3.32 -17.20 -4.22
CA LEU A 22 3.12 -16.53 -5.50
C LEU A 22 2.41 -15.18 -5.32
N PHE A 23 1.38 -15.12 -4.47
CA PHE A 23 0.64 -13.89 -4.18
C PHE A 23 1.51 -12.85 -3.47
N TRP A 24 2.23 -13.25 -2.41
CA TRP A 24 3.19 -12.40 -1.72
C TRP A 24 4.38 -12.00 -2.60
N GLY A 25 4.86 -12.91 -3.46
CA GLY A 25 5.88 -12.63 -4.45
C GLY A 25 5.42 -11.63 -5.52
N LEU A 26 4.20 -11.76 -6.03
CA LEU A 26 3.59 -10.82 -6.97
C LEU A 26 3.35 -9.44 -6.35
N ILE A 27 2.87 -9.40 -5.10
CA ILE A 27 2.72 -8.14 -4.35
C ILE A 27 4.08 -7.47 -4.16
N SER A 28 5.09 -8.23 -3.75
CA SER A 28 6.45 -7.73 -3.57
C SER A 28 6.99 -7.19 -4.90
N LEU A 29 6.86 -7.95 -5.99
CA LEU A 29 7.30 -7.53 -7.31
C LEU A 29 6.57 -6.26 -7.80
N ARG A 30 5.29 -6.08 -7.48
CA ARG A 30 4.54 -4.87 -7.84
C ARG A 30 4.94 -3.66 -7.01
N VAL A 31 5.16 -3.82 -5.72
CA VAL A 31 5.58 -2.73 -4.82
C VAL A 31 7.02 -2.31 -5.11
N PHE A 32 7.95 -3.27 -5.21
CA PHE A 32 9.35 -3.01 -5.52
C PHE A 32 9.56 -2.64 -7.00
N GLY A 33 8.80 -3.22 -7.93
CA GLY A 33 8.84 -2.86 -9.35
C GLY A 33 8.31 -1.46 -9.63
N ALA A 34 7.30 -1.00 -8.88
CA ALA A 34 6.85 0.39 -8.94
C ALA A 34 7.91 1.38 -8.42
N ALA A 35 8.72 0.98 -7.44
CA ALA A 35 9.85 1.79 -6.97
C ALA A 35 10.97 1.88 -8.03
N LEU A 36 11.34 0.77 -8.68
CA LEU A 36 12.39 0.78 -9.71
C LEU A 36 11.97 1.51 -11.00
N LEU A 37 10.71 1.40 -11.43
CA LEU A 37 10.22 2.14 -12.60
C LEU A 37 10.04 3.65 -12.34
N SER A 38 10.03 4.08 -11.07
CA SER A 38 10.03 5.51 -10.74
C SER A 38 11.42 6.14 -10.88
N GLU A 39 12.49 5.34 -10.94
CA GLU A 39 13.87 5.82 -11.10
C GLU A 39 14.23 6.07 -12.58
N GLU A 40 13.50 5.46 -13.53
CA GLU A 40 13.69 5.68 -14.97
C GLU A 40 12.82 6.84 -15.51
N LYS A 41 13.00 8.04 -14.96
CA LYS A 41 12.55 9.27 -15.62
C LYS A 41 13.58 10.40 -15.47
N ALA A 42 14.69 10.24 -16.17
CA ALA A 42 15.48 11.36 -16.69
C ALA A 42 15.43 11.25 -18.23
N PRO A 43 15.23 12.34 -18.98
CA PRO A 43 16.01 13.56 -18.84
C PRO A 43 15.20 14.86 -18.94
N VAL A 44 15.49 15.85 -18.08
CA VAL A 44 15.18 17.25 -18.41
C VAL A 44 16.39 18.09 -18.07
N THR A 45 17.18 18.36 -19.10
CA THR A 45 18.14 19.46 -19.22
C THR A 45 17.37 20.78 -19.08
N GLY A 46 16.98 21.12 -17.87
CA GLY A 46 16.62 22.48 -17.48
C GLY A 46 17.78 23.01 -16.66
N VAL A 47 18.28 24.19 -17.01
CA VAL A 47 19.25 24.92 -16.17
C VAL A 47 18.78 24.84 -14.73
N VAL A 48 19.51 24.12 -13.87
CA VAL A 48 19.22 24.04 -12.44
C VAL A 48 19.63 25.38 -11.85
N SER A 49 18.82 26.41 -12.10
CA SER A 49 18.86 27.63 -11.33
C SER A 49 18.43 27.27 -9.91
N THR A 50 19.28 27.53 -8.94
CA THR A 50 18.97 27.32 -7.53
C THR A 50 17.65 28.03 -7.20
N PRO A 51 16.63 27.33 -6.71
CA PRO A 51 15.34 27.93 -6.42
C PRO A 51 15.46 29.01 -5.33
N CYS A 52 14.63 30.05 -5.42
CA CYS A 52 14.83 31.27 -4.62
C CYS A 52 14.68 31.04 -3.11
N TRP A 53 13.84 30.08 -2.70
CA TRP A 53 13.62 29.71 -1.31
C TRP A 53 14.80 29.00 -0.63
N GLN A 54 15.82 28.58 -1.37
CA GLN A 54 17.06 28.07 -0.79
C GLN A 54 18.05 29.18 -0.42
N VAL A 55 17.89 30.37 -1.00
CA VAL A 55 18.85 31.47 -0.87
C VAL A 55 18.23 32.71 -0.20
N GLU A 56 16.91 32.80 -0.15
CA GLU A 56 16.14 33.93 0.37
C GLU A 56 15.08 33.47 1.37
N GLU A 57 14.68 34.38 2.25
CA GLU A 57 13.50 34.21 3.07
C GLU A 57 12.24 34.24 2.18
N PHE A 58 11.33 33.32 2.42
CA PHE A 58 10.11 33.15 1.65
C PHE A 58 8.89 33.17 2.56
N VAL A 59 7.79 33.64 2.02
CA VAL A 59 6.48 33.64 2.68
C VAL A 59 5.54 32.73 1.89
N VAL A 60 4.73 31.94 2.59
CA VAL A 60 3.73 31.07 1.96
C VAL A 60 2.55 31.92 1.49
N SER A 61 2.39 32.05 0.18
CA SER A 61 1.33 32.84 -0.46
C SER A 61 0.03 32.04 -0.63
N ALA A 62 0.13 30.73 -0.88
CA ALA A 62 -1.03 29.85 -0.99
C ALA A 62 -0.80 28.53 -0.24
N GLU A 63 -1.87 28.00 0.34
CA GLU A 63 -1.83 26.75 1.10
C GLU A 63 -1.45 25.53 0.25
N CYS A 64 -0.96 24.50 0.94
CA CYS A 64 -0.54 23.25 0.32
C CYS A 64 -1.74 22.49 -0.27
N THR A 65 -1.75 22.33 -1.59
CA THR A 65 -2.84 21.69 -2.34
C THR A 65 -2.36 20.52 -3.19
N GLN A 66 -3.27 19.61 -3.53
CA GLN A 66 -2.97 18.45 -4.37
C GLN A 66 -2.76 18.90 -5.83
N CYS A 67 -1.70 18.43 -6.46
CA CYS A 67 -1.43 18.73 -7.86
C CYS A 67 -2.49 18.12 -8.78
N ASN A 68 -2.96 18.91 -9.74
CA ASN A 68 -3.81 18.41 -10.82
C ASN A 68 -2.97 17.65 -11.87
N ALA A 69 -3.60 16.82 -12.70
CA ALA A 69 -2.93 15.98 -13.70
C ALA A 69 -2.03 16.76 -14.68
N PHE A 70 -2.38 18.02 -14.98
CA PHE A 70 -1.54 18.92 -15.76
C PHE A 70 -0.31 19.37 -14.98
N GLN A 71 -0.51 19.88 -13.76
CA GLN A 71 0.56 20.36 -12.88
C GLN A 71 1.57 19.27 -12.54
N THR A 72 1.12 18.03 -12.34
CA THR A 72 2.02 16.88 -12.10
C THR A 72 3.00 16.64 -13.25
N LYS A 73 2.63 17.01 -14.49
CA LYS A 73 3.50 16.86 -15.66
C LYS A 73 4.36 18.09 -15.92
N THR A 74 3.88 19.28 -15.56
CA THR A 74 4.55 20.55 -15.88
C THR A 74 5.41 21.08 -14.73
N LEU A 75 5.02 20.85 -13.49
CA LEU A 75 5.74 21.31 -12.29
C LEU A 75 6.58 20.19 -11.70
N GLN A 76 7.90 20.37 -11.70
CA GLN A 76 8.82 19.45 -11.04
C GLN A 76 8.57 19.37 -9.53
N ALA A 77 8.08 20.45 -8.91
CA ALA A 77 7.71 20.51 -7.50
C ALA A 77 6.60 19.51 -7.10
N CYS A 78 5.79 19.04 -8.05
CA CYS A 78 4.76 18.03 -7.80
C CYS A 78 5.31 16.60 -7.75
N SER A 79 6.50 16.34 -8.29
CA SER A 79 7.06 14.98 -8.41
C SER A 79 7.23 14.22 -7.08
N PRO A 80 7.80 14.81 -6.01
CA PRO A 80 8.15 14.04 -4.81
C PRO A 80 6.95 13.67 -3.93
N THR A 81 5.98 14.58 -3.74
CA THR A 81 4.84 14.35 -2.83
C THR A 81 3.48 14.35 -3.53
N GLY A 82 3.38 14.93 -4.73
CA GLY A 82 2.08 15.18 -5.39
C GLY A 82 1.31 16.38 -4.83
N TYR A 83 1.92 17.16 -3.94
CA TYR A 83 1.34 18.38 -3.35
C TYR A 83 2.30 19.55 -3.49
N VAL A 84 1.75 20.74 -3.74
CA VAL A 84 2.51 21.98 -3.89
C VAL A 84 1.88 23.12 -3.12
N GLU A 85 2.74 24.01 -2.63
CA GLU A 85 2.40 25.31 -2.06
C GLU A 85 3.00 26.41 -2.93
N LEU A 86 2.34 27.58 -2.97
CA LEU A 86 2.87 28.76 -3.64
C LEU A 86 3.58 29.61 -2.60
N ILE A 87 4.83 29.99 -2.90
CA ILE A 87 5.64 30.83 -2.03
C ILE A 87 6.09 32.08 -2.76
N ASN A 88 6.18 33.21 -2.05
CA ASN A 88 6.78 34.43 -2.54
C ASN A 88 8.15 34.64 -1.88
N CYS A 89 9.19 34.76 -2.69
CA CYS A 89 10.54 35.06 -2.20
C CYS A 89 10.66 36.56 -1.92
N ALA A 90 10.93 36.94 -0.67
CA ALA A 90 10.80 38.32 -0.19
C ALA A 90 11.77 39.29 -0.87
N LYS A 91 12.97 38.83 -1.23
CA LYS A 91 14.03 39.67 -1.79
C LYS A 91 13.93 39.83 -3.31
N SER A 92 13.56 38.77 -4.05
CA SER A 92 13.31 38.85 -5.50
C SER A 92 11.86 39.18 -5.89
N ASN A 93 10.94 39.20 -4.92
CA ASN A 93 9.49 39.34 -5.12
C ASN A 93 8.94 38.37 -6.18
N LYS A 94 9.47 37.15 -6.21
CA LYS A 94 9.12 36.14 -7.20
C LYS A 94 8.29 35.03 -6.57
N ASP A 95 7.20 34.66 -7.23
CA ASP A 95 6.40 33.50 -6.87
C ASP A 95 6.99 32.22 -7.45
N GLU A 96 7.22 31.22 -6.60
CA GLU A 96 7.69 29.89 -7.01
C GLU A 96 6.83 28.78 -6.39
N TYR A 97 6.73 27.65 -7.10
CA TYR A 97 6.05 26.46 -6.61
C TYR A 97 7.03 25.57 -5.85
N LYS A 98 6.68 25.24 -4.61
CA LYS A 98 7.48 24.38 -3.75
C LYS A 98 6.69 23.13 -3.37
N SER A 99 7.37 21.99 -3.28
CA SER A 99 6.76 20.78 -2.75
C SER A 99 6.49 20.94 -1.25
N CYS A 100 5.28 20.57 -0.84
CA CYS A 100 4.86 20.62 0.54
C CYS A 100 4.47 19.23 1.06
N ARG A 101 4.57 19.07 2.38
CA ARG A 101 4.15 17.89 3.12
C ARG A 101 2.91 18.26 3.93
N SER A 102 1.72 17.88 3.45
CA SER A 102 0.46 18.18 4.14
C SER A 102 0.11 17.11 5.16
N ALA A 103 -0.40 17.53 6.33
CA ALA A 103 -0.96 16.60 7.33
C ALA A 103 -2.11 15.76 6.75
N LEU A 104 -2.93 16.36 5.87
CA LEU A 104 -4.03 15.67 5.18
C LEU A 104 -3.55 14.50 4.29
N MET A 105 -2.37 14.62 3.67
CA MET A 105 -1.79 13.52 2.90
C MET A 105 -1.37 12.37 3.82
N GLU A 106 -0.76 12.70 4.95
CA GLU A 106 -0.33 11.70 5.94
C GLU A 106 -1.51 10.96 6.55
N GLU A 107 -2.59 11.67 6.91
CA GLU A 107 -3.83 11.06 7.41
C GLU A 107 -4.43 10.09 6.40
N ARG A 108 -4.50 10.48 5.12
CA ARG A 108 -5.02 9.59 4.06
C ARG A 108 -4.16 8.34 3.90
N LEU A 109 -2.84 8.47 3.97
CA LEU A 109 -1.92 7.34 3.89
C LEU A 109 -2.08 6.43 5.11
N PHE A 110 -2.20 7.02 6.30
CA PHE A 110 -2.42 6.33 7.55
C PHE A 110 -3.71 5.49 7.50
N TRP A 111 -4.84 6.10 7.13
CA TRP A 111 -6.12 5.38 7.04
C TRP A 111 -6.13 4.26 6.01
N LYS A 112 -5.44 4.44 4.88
CA LYS A 112 -5.27 3.38 3.88
C LYS A 112 -4.46 2.22 4.43
N PHE A 113 -3.35 2.50 5.11
CA PHE A 113 -2.50 1.47 5.71
C PHE A 113 -3.21 0.74 6.85
N GLU A 114 -3.76 1.49 7.80
CA GLU A 114 -4.48 0.96 8.96
C GLU A 114 -5.66 0.09 8.52
N GLY A 115 -6.47 0.60 7.59
CA GLY A 115 -7.59 -0.17 7.02
C GLY A 115 -7.14 -1.46 6.33
N ALA A 116 -6.03 -1.44 5.60
CA ALA A 116 -5.48 -2.64 4.97
C ALA A 116 -5.00 -3.67 6.00
N MET A 117 -4.32 -3.23 7.07
CA MET A 117 -3.83 -4.11 8.14
C MET A 117 -4.97 -4.72 8.97
N ILE A 118 -6.02 -3.94 9.24
CA ILE A 118 -7.24 -4.44 9.89
C ILE A 118 -7.91 -5.49 9.01
N GLY A 119 -8.10 -5.22 7.72
CA GLY A 119 -8.70 -6.16 6.78
C GLY A 119 -7.90 -7.47 6.67
N LEU A 120 -6.58 -7.37 6.61
CA LEU A 120 -5.68 -8.52 6.58
C LEU A 120 -5.76 -9.35 7.87
N THR A 121 -5.83 -8.68 9.03
CA THR A 121 -6.01 -9.33 10.32
C THR A 121 -7.31 -10.13 10.40
N VAL A 122 -8.43 -9.52 9.97
CA VAL A 122 -9.74 -10.18 9.93
C VAL A 122 -9.71 -11.40 9.01
N LEU A 123 -9.10 -11.27 7.83
CA LEU A 123 -8.96 -12.38 6.89
C LEU A 123 -8.21 -13.56 7.52
N PHE A 124 -7.06 -13.30 8.16
CA PHE A 124 -6.30 -14.35 8.82
C PHE A 124 -7.04 -14.96 10.00
N ALA A 125 -7.76 -14.16 10.80
CA ALA A 125 -8.58 -14.66 11.90
C ALA A 125 -9.66 -15.63 11.39
N LEU A 126 -10.38 -15.28 10.31
CA LEU A 126 -11.39 -16.15 9.70
C LEU A 126 -10.80 -17.46 9.19
N LEU A 127 -9.63 -17.40 8.53
CA LEU A 127 -8.92 -18.59 8.05
C LEU A 127 -8.53 -19.52 9.21
N VAL A 128 -8.03 -18.97 10.31
CA VAL A 128 -7.66 -19.74 11.51
C VAL A 128 -8.89 -20.39 12.13
N VAL A 129 -9.99 -19.66 12.30
CA VAL A 129 -11.24 -20.20 12.88
C VAL A 129 -11.83 -21.29 11.99
N ALA A 130 -11.88 -21.09 10.67
CA ALA A 130 -12.36 -22.10 9.74
C ALA A 130 -11.55 -23.40 9.84
N ARG A 131 -10.21 -23.27 9.95
CA ARG A 131 -9.32 -24.41 10.14
C ARG A 131 -9.54 -25.10 11.49
N GLN A 132 -9.67 -24.34 12.58
CA GLN A 132 -9.97 -24.91 13.90
C GLN A 132 -11.27 -25.70 13.87
N ARG A 133 -12.35 -25.11 13.32
CA ARG A 133 -13.66 -25.80 13.17
C ARG A 133 -13.56 -27.08 12.35
N SER A 134 -12.74 -27.11 11.30
CA SER A 134 -12.53 -28.34 10.52
C SER A 134 -11.86 -29.45 11.34
N LEU A 135 -10.89 -29.09 12.19
CA LEU A 135 -10.21 -30.03 13.07
C LEU A 135 -11.13 -30.53 14.20
N ASP A 136 -11.95 -29.64 14.76
CA ASP A 136 -12.92 -29.99 15.81
C ASP A 136 -13.98 -30.96 15.29
N ARG A 137 -14.49 -30.75 14.06
CA ARG A 137 -15.41 -31.71 13.41
C ARG A 137 -14.78 -33.09 13.29
N LEU A 138 -13.54 -33.16 12.79
CA LEU A 138 -12.80 -34.42 12.66
C LEU A 138 -12.55 -35.11 14.01
N ALA A 139 -12.34 -34.34 15.09
CA ALA A 139 -12.18 -34.90 16.43
C ALA A 139 -13.51 -35.48 16.95
N SER A 140 -14.62 -34.77 16.77
CA SER A 140 -15.96 -35.23 17.21
C SER A 140 -16.41 -36.49 16.46
N GLU A 141 -16.12 -36.60 15.16
CA GLU A 141 -16.42 -37.79 14.36
C GLU A 141 -15.62 -39.02 14.83
N LYS A 142 -14.37 -38.82 15.24
CA LYS A 142 -13.55 -39.92 15.80
C LYS A 142 -14.13 -40.45 17.11
N VAL A 143 -14.56 -39.57 18.01
CA VAL A 143 -15.20 -39.97 19.28
C VAL A 143 -16.51 -40.71 19.01
N ARG A 144 -17.34 -40.19 18.10
CA ARG A 144 -18.63 -40.80 17.79
C ARG A 144 -18.51 -42.21 17.21
N ARG A 145 -17.53 -42.46 16.32
CA ARG A 145 -17.26 -43.80 15.79
C ARG A 145 -16.80 -44.80 16.85
N GLN A 146 -16.15 -44.35 17.92
CA GLN A 146 -15.80 -45.23 19.03
C GLN A 146 -17.03 -45.67 19.83
N ILE A 147 -18.07 -44.84 19.91
CA ILE A 147 -19.32 -45.15 20.61
C ILE A 147 -20.19 -46.11 19.80
N GLU A 148 -20.22 -45.98 18.48
CA GLU A 148 -21.00 -46.85 17.57
C GLU A 148 -20.35 -48.24 17.36
N SER A 149 -19.08 -48.43 17.76
CA SER A 149 -18.35 -49.70 17.65
C SER A 149 -18.36 -50.58 18.91
N ILE A 150 -18.98 -50.09 20.00
CA ILE A 150 -19.22 -50.83 21.26
C ILE A 150 -20.61 -51.46 21.20
#